data_AF-A0A8J2R9T5-F1
#
_entry.id   AF-A0A8J2R9T5-F1
#
_cell.length_a   1.000
_cell.length_b   1.000
_cell.length_c   1.000
_cell.angle_alpha   90.00
_cell.angle_beta   90.00
_cell.angle_gamma   90.00
#
_symmetry.space_group_name_H-M   'P 1'
#
loop_
_entity.id
_entity.type
_entity.pdbx_description
1 polymer ?
#
loop_
_entity_poly.entity_id
_entity_poly.type
_entity_poly.pdbx_seq_one_letter_code
_entity_poly.pdbx_strand_id
1 'polypeptide(L)'
;MTADTVIVVDVLLHVKKTKDDEADTNVPCPPGESGDVEVVPILHTLIYQISSLRVYYPKDLRPPDNRKSVLKTIGEVKKRFPEGPPLLNPIKDMKIEDPVFKECVERIKLLEERLYSHPLHNDKNRGALTAAYDAKQEIYEELTTAKTELRKAKSILQMDELKKRKRVLRRLGYCTLSDVIEMKGRIACELSSADELLLTELIFNGVFNNLSAEQSAALVSCFVCDENSTQTSATGEELRGVLRQLQEYARRIAKVSIDAKMDLDEDEYVGKFKCTLMDVVLAWAKGASFLQICKMTDVFEGSIIRCMRRLEEVLRQLCQAAKNIGNTDLENKFSDAIKMLKRDIVFAASLYM
;
A
#
# COMPACT_ATOMS: atom_id res chain seq x y z
N MET A 1 -7.23 8.87 -18.30
CA MET A 1 -6.63 7.52 -18.19
C MET A 1 -6.74 6.88 -19.56
N THR A 2 -5.72 7.06 -20.40
CA THR A 2 -5.62 6.35 -21.68
C THR A 2 -5.28 4.90 -21.37
N ALA A 3 -6.07 3.95 -21.85
CA ALA A 3 -5.75 2.53 -21.69
C ALA A 3 -4.43 2.24 -22.40
N ASP A 4 -3.42 1.80 -21.65
CA ASP A 4 -2.12 1.44 -22.22
C ASP A 4 -2.31 0.25 -23.18
N THR A 5 -1.94 0.46 -24.44
CA THR A 5 -2.06 -0.57 -25.47
C THR A 5 -0.94 -1.59 -25.27
N VAL A 6 -1.30 -2.82 -24.89
CA VAL A 6 -0.32 -3.89 -24.70
C VAL A 6 -0.10 -4.62 -26.02
N ILE A 7 1.11 -4.53 -26.55
CA ILE A 7 1.53 -5.28 -27.75
C ILE A 7 2.25 -6.56 -27.32
N VAL A 8 1.72 -7.70 -27.78
CA VAL A 8 2.30 -9.04 -27.63
C VAL A 8 2.88 -9.48 -28.97
N VAL A 9 4.10 -10.03 -28.94
CA VAL A 9 4.84 -10.48 -30.12
C VAL A 9 5.19 -11.96 -29.95
N ASP A 10 4.81 -12.78 -30.92
CA ASP A 10 5.17 -14.20 -30.95
C ASP A 10 6.60 -14.37 -31.47
N VAL A 11 7.50 -14.86 -30.63
CA VAL A 11 8.92 -15.01 -30.95
C VAL A 11 9.34 -16.47 -30.83
N LEU A 12 10.00 -16.98 -31.87
CA LEU A 12 10.58 -18.33 -31.87
C LEU A 12 11.89 -18.32 -31.05
N LEU A 13 11.90 -19.02 -29.91
CA LEU A 13 13.01 -19.07 -28.97
C LEU A 13 13.55 -20.50 -28.80
N HIS A 14 14.85 -20.61 -28.50
CA HIS A 14 15.49 -21.86 -28.12
C HIS A 14 15.45 -21.98 -26.60
N VAL A 15 14.54 -22.81 -26.11
CA VAL A 15 14.23 -22.98 -24.68
C VAL A 15 14.78 -24.29 -24.15
N LYS A 16 15.01 -24.34 -22.83
CA LYS A 16 15.44 -25.56 -22.14
C LYS A 16 14.35 -26.63 -22.24
N LYS A 17 14.74 -27.91 -22.37
CA LYS A 17 13.80 -29.04 -22.31
C LYS A 17 13.14 -29.10 -20.93
N THR A 18 11.84 -28.87 -20.87
CA THR A 18 11.04 -29.06 -19.67
C THR A 18 10.68 -30.54 -19.50
N LYS A 19 10.75 -31.04 -18.26
CA LYS A 19 10.04 -32.27 -17.88
C LYS A 19 8.62 -31.85 -17.48
N ASP A 20 7.62 -32.68 -17.75
CA ASP A 20 6.18 -32.36 -17.71
C ASP A 20 5.60 -31.76 -16.39
N ASP A 21 6.41 -31.57 -15.33
CA ASP A 21 5.98 -31.13 -13.99
C ASP A 21 6.56 -29.78 -13.49
N GLU A 22 7.34 -29.04 -14.29
CA GLU A 22 7.87 -27.72 -13.87
C GLU A 22 7.05 -26.55 -14.45
N ALA A 23 6.58 -25.65 -13.56
CA ALA A 23 5.70 -24.52 -13.88
C ALA A 23 6.39 -23.40 -14.69
N ASP A 24 7.73 -23.37 -14.77
CA ASP A 24 8.49 -22.38 -15.53
C ASP A 24 8.83 -22.88 -16.93
N THR A 25 7.93 -22.64 -17.88
CA THR A 25 7.91 -23.31 -19.18
C THR A 25 8.79 -22.65 -20.27
N ASN A 26 9.45 -21.51 -20.02
CA ASN A 26 10.11 -20.73 -21.07
C ASN A 26 11.50 -20.15 -20.67
N VAL A 27 12.39 -20.97 -20.10
CA VAL A 27 13.77 -20.55 -19.77
C VAL A 27 14.69 -20.71 -21.00
N PRO A 28 15.56 -19.73 -21.33
CA PRO A 28 16.50 -19.85 -22.44
C PRO A 28 17.44 -21.04 -22.26
N CYS A 29 17.69 -21.78 -23.35
CA CYS A 29 18.61 -22.91 -23.33
C CYS A 29 20.08 -22.43 -23.19
N PRO A 30 20.88 -23.00 -22.27
CA PRO A 30 22.29 -22.66 -22.15
C PRO A 30 23.08 -22.93 -23.44
N PRO A 31 24.15 -22.15 -23.72
CA PRO A 31 24.99 -22.37 -24.90
C PRO A 31 25.57 -23.79 -24.92
N GLY A 32 25.34 -24.53 -26.01
CA GLY A 32 25.88 -25.88 -26.21
C GLY A 32 24.98 -27.03 -25.72
N GLU A 33 23.87 -26.75 -25.05
CA GLU A 33 22.90 -27.77 -24.63
C GLU A 33 21.83 -28.05 -25.70
N SER A 34 21.26 -29.26 -25.67
CA SER A 34 20.11 -29.60 -26.51
C SER A 34 18.82 -29.07 -25.87
N GLY A 35 18.17 -28.12 -26.52
CA GLY A 35 16.89 -27.56 -26.10
C GLY A 35 15.80 -27.78 -27.16
N ASP A 36 14.60 -27.31 -26.84
CA ASP A 36 13.47 -27.28 -27.76
C ASP A 36 13.30 -25.89 -28.37
N VAL A 37 12.60 -25.82 -29.50
CA VAL A 37 12.36 -24.57 -30.22
C VAL A 37 10.87 -24.31 -30.17
N GLU A 38 10.48 -23.28 -29.43
CA GLU A 38 9.08 -22.98 -29.11
C GLU A 38 8.73 -21.55 -29.56
N VAL A 39 7.47 -21.32 -29.91
CA VAL A 39 6.94 -19.99 -30.21
C VAL A 39 6.36 -19.44 -28.91
N VAL A 40 7.02 -18.42 -28.36
CA VAL A 40 6.68 -17.85 -27.05
C VAL A 40 6.09 -16.45 -27.25
N PRO A 41 4.87 -16.17 -26.76
CA PRO A 41 4.31 -14.83 -26.76
C PRO A 41 5.05 -13.98 -25.71
N ILE A 42 5.72 -12.92 -26.14
CA ILE A 42 6.42 -11.98 -25.26
C ILE A 42 5.83 -10.57 -25.36
N LEU A 43 5.95 -9.81 -24.28
CA LEU A 43 5.64 -8.37 -24.32
C LEU A 43 6.69 -7.63 -25.17
N HIS A 44 6.25 -6.65 -25.96
CA HIS A 44 7.15 -5.87 -26.81
C HIS A 44 8.28 -5.16 -26.03
N THR A 45 8.08 -4.87 -24.74
CA THR A 45 9.08 -4.26 -23.84
C THR A 45 10.29 -5.15 -23.55
N LEU A 46 10.19 -6.45 -23.83
CA LEU A 46 11.28 -7.41 -23.66
C LEU A 46 12.20 -7.49 -24.89
N ILE A 47 11.88 -6.78 -25.98
CA ILE A 47 12.68 -6.75 -27.21
C ILE A 47 13.81 -5.73 -27.04
N TYR A 48 15.05 -6.22 -26.97
CA TYR A 48 16.23 -5.38 -26.79
C TYR A 48 16.83 -4.85 -28.10
N GLN A 49 16.86 -5.68 -29.14
CA GLN A 49 17.51 -5.38 -30.42
C GLN A 49 16.72 -5.93 -31.60
N ILE A 50 16.76 -5.23 -32.73
CA ILE A 50 16.13 -5.65 -33.98
C ILE A 50 17.20 -5.69 -35.07
N SER A 51 17.32 -6.84 -35.73
CA SER A 51 18.23 -7.03 -36.86
C SER A 51 17.59 -6.59 -38.18
N SER A 52 18.40 -6.13 -39.13
CA SER A 52 17.96 -5.86 -40.51
C SER A 52 17.78 -7.13 -41.36
N LEU A 53 18.35 -8.26 -40.92
CA LEU A 53 18.25 -9.54 -41.62
C LEU A 53 16.90 -10.21 -41.39
N ARG A 54 16.30 -10.70 -42.48
CA ARG A 54 15.09 -11.52 -42.45
C ARG A 54 15.43 -12.94 -42.85
N VAL A 55 15.04 -13.89 -42.01
CA VAL A 55 15.24 -15.31 -42.26
C VAL A 55 13.96 -15.91 -42.83
N TYR A 56 14.10 -16.76 -43.84
CA TYR A 56 12.97 -17.53 -44.36
C TYR A 56 12.51 -18.56 -43.31
N TYR A 57 11.20 -18.66 -43.09
CA TYR A 57 10.62 -19.68 -42.23
C TYR A 57 9.41 -20.34 -42.90
N PRO A 58 9.13 -21.63 -42.62
CA PRO A 58 7.94 -22.32 -43.13
C PRO A 58 6.64 -21.68 -42.64
N LYS A 59 5.59 -21.68 -43.47
CA LYS A 59 4.28 -21.11 -43.10
C LYS A 59 3.62 -21.79 -41.89
N ASP A 60 3.91 -23.08 -41.67
CA ASP A 60 3.42 -23.83 -40.52
C ASP A 60 4.58 -24.13 -39.55
N LEU A 61 4.53 -23.53 -38.37
CA LEU A 61 5.51 -23.73 -37.29
C LEU A 61 5.01 -24.67 -36.20
N ARG A 62 3.84 -25.31 -36.33
CA ARG A 62 3.38 -26.33 -35.38
C ARG A 62 4.28 -27.58 -35.38
N PRO A 63 4.81 -28.06 -36.51
CA PRO A 63 5.70 -29.22 -36.51
C PRO A 63 7.06 -28.90 -35.87
N PRO A 64 7.59 -29.75 -34.98
CA PRO A 64 8.88 -29.53 -34.33
C PRO A 64 10.04 -29.47 -35.32
N ASP A 65 9.98 -30.22 -36.42
CA ASP A 65 11.03 -30.22 -37.44
C ASP A 65 11.10 -28.89 -38.21
N ASN A 66 9.96 -28.24 -38.44
CA ASN A 66 9.91 -26.93 -39.08
C ASN A 66 10.55 -25.86 -38.18
N ARG A 67 10.27 -25.91 -36.87
CA ARG A 67 10.90 -25.00 -35.88
C ARG A 67 12.41 -25.23 -35.77
N LYS A 68 12.84 -26.49 -35.72
CA LYS A 68 14.26 -26.87 -35.74
C LYS A 68 14.97 -26.43 -37.02
N SER A 69 14.28 -26.43 -38.16
CA SER A 69 14.82 -25.92 -39.42
C SER A 69 15.16 -24.42 -39.33
N VAL A 70 14.25 -23.61 -38.76
CA VAL A 70 14.49 -22.17 -38.55
C VAL A 70 15.68 -21.93 -37.61
N LEU A 71 15.80 -22.72 -36.52
CA LEU A 71 16.96 -22.63 -35.62
C LEU A 71 18.29 -22.92 -36.35
N LYS A 72 18.31 -23.91 -37.26
CA LYS A 72 19.50 -24.20 -38.09
C LYS A 72 19.85 -22.99 -38.96
N THR A 73 18.87 -22.37 -39.61
CA THR A 73 19.10 -21.16 -40.42
C THR A 73 19.61 -19.99 -39.58
N ILE A 74 19.08 -19.78 -38.37
CA ILE A 74 19.61 -18.78 -37.42
C ILE A 74 21.06 -19.12 -37.04
N GLY A 75 21.38 -20.40 -36.82
CA GLY A 75 22.74 -20.86 -36.56
C GLY A 75 23.71 -20.58 -37.71
N GLU A 76 23.27 -20.76 -38.96
CA GLU A 76 24.06 -20.37 -40.14
C GLU A 76 24.30 -18.86 -40.23
N VAL A 77 23.29 -18.04 -39.91
CA VAL A 77 23.44 -16.58 -39.83
C VAL A 77 24.48 -16.21 -38.77
N LYS A 78 24.41 -16.78 -37.57
CA LYS A 78 25.40 -16.55 -36.51
C LYS A 78 26.82 -16.96 -36.93
N LYS A 79 26.98 -18.04 -37.71
CA LYS A 79 28.30 -18.44 -38.25
C LYS A 79 28.83 -17.46 -39.29
N ARG A 80 27.95 -16.88 -40.12
CA ARG A 80 28.33 -15.89 -41.14
C ARG A 80 28.64 -14.52 -40.56
N PHE A 81 28.08 -14.21 -39.39
CA PHE A 81 28.28 -12.95 -38.67
C PHE A 81 28.80 -13.22 -37.24
N PRO A 82 30.12 -13.48 -37.08
CA PRO A 82 30.71 -13.80 -35.78
C PRO A 82 30.56 -12.70 -34.73
N GLU A 83 30.53 -11.44 -35.16
CA GLU A 83 30.33 -10.27 -34.29
C GLU A 83 28.84 -9.96 -34.03
N GLY A 84 27.93 -10.76 -34.61
CA GLY A 84 26.49 -10.57 -34.53
C GLY A 84 25.88 -10.01 -35.82
N PRO A 85 24.58 -10.27 -36.06
CA PRO A 85 23.91 -9.82 -37.27
C PRO A 85 23.75 -8.28 -37.28
N PRO A 86 23.72 -7.62 -38.45
CA PRO A 86 23.58 -6.17 -38.53
C PRO A 86 22.25 -5.71 -37.91
N LEU A 87 22.33 -4.76 -36.99
CA LEU A 87 21.20 -4.18 -36.28
C LEU A 87 20.59 -3.00 -37.05
N LEU A 88 19.29 -2.77 -36.88
CA LEU A 88 18.63 -1.58 -37.38
C LEU A 88 19.02 -0.37 -36.52
N ASN A 89 19.41 0.71 -37.18
CA ASN A 89 19.66 1.97 -36.52
C ASN A 89 18.33 2.64 -36.11
N PRO A 90 18.13 2.96 -34.81
CA PRO A 90 16.87 3.53 -34.34
C PRO A 90 16.47 4.86 -35.02
N ILE A 91 17.44 5.68 -35.43
CA ILE A 91 17.17 7.00 -36.04
C ILE A 91 17.10 6.87 -37.58
N LYS A 92 18.11 6.24 -38.20
CA LYS A 92 18.22 6.18 -39.67
C LYS A 92 17.23 5.19 -40.29
N ASP A 93 17.11 4.01 -39.71
CA ASP A 93 16.36 2.89 -40.28
C ASP A 93 14.94 2.81 -39.70
N MET A 94 14.81 2.93 -38.37
CA MET A 94 13.51 2.89 -37.70
C MET A 94 12.77 4.23 -37.68
N LYS A 95 13.41 5.32 -38.15
CA LYS A 95 12.82 6.66 -38.27
C LYS A 95 12.26 7.23 -36.96
N ILE A 96 12.92 6.96 -35.84
CA ILE A 96 12.53 7.57 -34.55
C ILE A 96 12.97 9.04 -34.56
N GLU A 97 11.99 9.94 -34.61
CA GLU A 97 12.22 11.39 -34.73
C GLU A 97 12.21 12.14 -33.39
N ASP A 98 11.85 11.47 -32.30
CA ASP A 98 11.74 12.03 -30.96
C ASP A 98 13.03 12.78 -30.53
N PRO A 99 12.91 14.04 -30.07
CA PRO A 99 14.06 14.87 -29.73
C PRO A 99 14.81 14.36 -28.49
N VAL A 100 14.10 13.86 -27.47
CA VAL A 100 14.69 13.31 -26.25
C VAL A 100 15.48 12.04 -26.58
N PHE A 101 14.93 11.20 -27.46
CA PHE A 101 15.61 10.00 -27.92
C PHE A 101 16.94 10.33 -28.65
N LYS A 102 16.94 11.32 -29.55
CA LYS A 102 18.15 11.76 -30.25
C LYS A 102 19.23 12.27 -29.29
N GLU A 103 18.84 13.07 -28.30
CA GLU A 103 19.75 13.56 -27.26
C GLU A 103 20.38 12.39 -26.47
N CYS A 104 19.57 11.39 -26.08
CA CYS A 104 20.08 10.20 -25.41
C CYS A 104 21.12 9.45 -26.25
N VAL A 105 20.87 9.28 -27.56
CA VAL A 105 21.82 8.62 -28.47
C VAL A 105 23.13 9.41 -28.60
N GLU A 106 23.05 10.74 -28.74
CA GLU A 106 24.25 11.60 -28.76
C GLU A 106 25.03 11.52 -27.44
N ARG A 107 24.33 11.47 -26.30
CA ARG A 107 24.95 11.35 -24.98
C ARG A 107 25.62 9.98 -24.79
N ILE A 108 25.00 8.89 -25.27
CA ILE A 108 25.64 7.57 -25.28
C ILE A 108 26.96 7.63 -26.03
N LYS A 109 26.95 8.20 -27.25
CA LYS A 109 28.16 8.35 -28.06
C LYS A 109 29.26 9.13 -27.34
N LEU A 110 28.92 10.27 -26.72
CA LEU A 110 29.88 11.07 -25.96
C LEU A 110 30.47 10.30 -24.77
N LEU A 111 29.64 9.52 -24.07
CA LEU A 111 30.08 8.70 -22.94
C LEU A 111 30.98 7.54 -23.39
N GLU A 112 30.68 6.91 -24.51
CA GLU A 112 31.51 5.87 -25.13
C GLU A 112 32.88 6.44 -25.54
N GLU A 113 32.92 7.60 -26.21
CA GLU A 113 34.18 8.27 -26.56
C GLU A 113 35.03 8.57 -25.31
N ARG A 114 34.40 9.07 -24.25
CA ARG A 114 35.07 9.29 -22.96
C ARG A 114 35.57 7.99 -22.34
N LEU A 115 34.76 6.93 -22.37
CA LEU A 115 35.13 5.61 -21.86
C LEU A 115 36.35 5.05 -22.59
N TYR A 116 36.37 5.10 -23.92
CA TYR A 116 37.48 4.60 -24.73
C TYR A 116 38.74 5.46 -24.62
N SER A 117 38.58 6.78 -24.44
CA SER A 117 39.72 7.70 -24.24
C SER A 117 40.39 7.55 -22.87
N HIS A 118 39.68 6.97 -21.89
CA HIS A 118 40.18 6.88 -20.53
C HIS A 118 41.35 5.89 -20.43
N PRO A 119 42.49 6.23 -19.79
CA PRO A 119 43.68 5.35 -19.72
C PRO A 119 43.39 3.94 -19.17
N LEU A 120 42.46 3.84 -18.22
CA LEU A 120 42.03 2.57 -17.63
C LEU A 120 41.37 1.61 -18.64
N HIS A 121 40.83 2.12 -19.76
CA HIS A 121 40.12 1.28 -20.73
C HIS A 121 41.03 0.20 -21.32
N ASN A 122 42.28 0.57 -21.62
CA ASN A 122 43.30 -0.30 -22.21
C ASN A 122 44.30 -0.87 -21.19
N ASP A 123 44.08 -0.63 -19.89
CA ASP A 123 44.95 -1.15 -18.83
C ASP A 123 44.73 -2.66 -18.65
N LYS A 124 45.82 -3.42 -18.63
CA LYS A 124 45.79 -4.88 -18.41
C LYS A 124 45.28 -5.23 -17.00
N ASN A 125 45.48 -4.34 -16.04
CA ASN A 125 45.05 -4.52 -14.65
C ASN A 125 43.65 -3.95 -14.37
N ARG A 126 42.92 -3.51 -15.40
CA ARG A 126 41.57 -2.93 -15.28
C ARG A 126 40.66 -3.74 -14.39
N GLY A 127 40.60 -5.06 -14.57
CA GLY A 127 39.73 -5.94 -13.78
C GLY A 127 40.02 -5.88 -12.27
N ALA A 128 41.30 -5.90 -11.88
CA ALA A 128 41.70 -5.81 -10.47
C ALA A 128 41.45 -4.41 -9.88
N LEU A 129 41.71 -3.36 -10.66
CA LEU A 129 41.47 -1.97 -10.24
C LEU A 129 39.98 -1.66 -10.08
N THR A 130 39.14 -2.15 -10.99
CA THR A 130 37.68 -2.03 -10.90
C THR A 130 37.16 -2.79 -9.69
N ALA A 131 37.55 -4.05 -9.48
CA ALA A 131 37.13 -4.81 -8.31
C ALA A 131 37.54 -4.14 -6.98
N ALA A 132 38.75 -3.57 -6.89
CA ALA A 132 39.19 -2.84 -5.71
C ALA A 132 38.40 -1.54 -5.50
N TYR A 133 38.01 -0.85 -6.58
CA TYR A 133 37.16 0.32 -6.52
C TYR A 133 35.74 -0.03 -6.09
N ASP A 134 35.18 -1.12 -6.59
CA ASP A 134 33.84 -1.60 -6.24
C ASP A 134 33.79 -1.94 -4.73
N ALA A 135 34.77 -2.69 -4.22
CA ALA A 135 34.87 -2.97 -2.79
C ALA A 135 35.02 -1.69 -1.94
N LYS A 136 35.77 -0.70 -2.43
CA LYS A 136 35.86 0.61 -1.76
C LYS A 136 34.51 1.34 -1.76
N GLN A 137 33.76 1.24 -2.85
CA GLN A 137 32.45 1.89 -2.99
C GLN A 137 31.42 1.24 -2.08
N GLU A 138 31.40 -0.08 -1.96
CA GLU A 138 30.57 -0.82 -0.99
C GLU A 138 30.84 -0.34 0.45
N ILE A 139 32.10 -0.30 0.87
CA ILE A 139 32.48 0.20 2.20
C ILE A 139 32.09 1.68 2.38
N TYR A 140 32.18 2.48 1.32
CA TYR A 140 31.78 3.88 1.38
C TYR A 140 30.27 4.02 1.57
N GLU A 141 29.47 3.21 0.89
CA GLU A 141 28.01 3.15 1.04
C GLU A 141 27.62 2.70 2.46
N GLU A 142 28.26 1.66 2.99
CA GLU A 142 28.10 1.23 4.38
C GLU A 142 28.44 2.35 5.37
N LEU A 143 29.56 3.04 5.16
CA LEU A 143 29.99 4.16 5.99
C LEU A 143 29.00 5.33 5.93
N THR A 144 28.45 5.64 4.76
CA THR A 144 27.44 6.70 4.63
C THR A 144 26.16 6.32 5.38
N THR A 145 25.72 5.07 5.24
CA THR A 145 24.55 4.52 5.93
C THR A 145 24.73 4.56 7.45
N ALA A 146 25.86 4.04 7.96
CA ALA A 146 26.20 4.07 9.38
C ALA A 146 26.29 5.51 9.93
N LYS A 147 26.84 6.46 9.15
CA LYS A 147 26.86 7.88 9.55
C LYS A 147 25.45 8.48 9.64
N THR A 148 24.56 8.15 8.70
CA THR A 148 23.16 8.59 8.77
C THR A 148 22.42 7.99 9.96
N GLU A 149 22.64 6.71 10.26
CA GLU A 149 22.05 6.05 11.43
C GLU A 149 22.55 6.66 12.74
N LEU A 150 23.86 6.90 12.85
CA LEU A 150 24.43 7.58 14.02
C LEU A 150 23.81 8.97 14.22
N ARG A 151 23.59 9.73 13.13
CA ARG A 151 22.90 11.03 13.20
C ARG A 151 21.45 10.88 13.66
N LYS A 152 20.72 9.87 13.16
CA LYS A 152 19.35 9.57 13.59
C LYS A 152 19.31 9.19 15.07
N ALA A 153 20.22 8.33 15.55
CA ALA A 153 20.30 7.91 16.94
C ALA A 153 20.68 9.04 17.91
N LYS A 154 21.52 9.98 17.46
CA LYS A 154 21.89 11.19 18.24
C LYS A 154 20.79 12.26 18.23
N SER A 155 19.98 12.30 17.17
CA SER A 155 18.78 13.13 17.18
C SER A 155 17.81 12.58 18.22
N ILE A 156 17.22 13.45 19.04
CA ILE A 156 16.10 13.04 19.88
C ILE A 156 14.93 12.78 18.92
N LEU A 157 14.83 11.54 18.45
CA LEU A 157 14.01 11.10 17.30
C LEU A 157 12.57 11.61 17.34
N GLN A 158 12.01 11.81 18.54
CA GLN A 158 10.63 12.23 18.74
C GLN A 158 10.44 13.73 19.01
N MET A 159 11.50 14.54 19.10
CA MET A 159 11.33 15.98 19.39
C MET A 159 10.63 16.73 18.27
N ASP A 160 10.96 16.42 17.02
CA ASP A 160 10.32 17.09 15.88
C ASP A 160 8.89 16.59 15.67
N GLU A 161 8.65 15.30 15.89
CA GLU A 161 7.29 14.76 15.91
C GLU A 161 6.44 15.37 17.03
N LEU A 162 6.98 15.48 18.24
CA LEU A 162 6.32 16.12 19.38
C LEU A 162 5.96 17.58 19.08
N LYS A 163 6.87 18.35 18.45
CA LYS A 163 6.57 19.74 18.03
C LYS A 163 5.41 19.77 17.03
N LYS A 164 5.40 18.86 16.04
CA LYS A 164 4.32 18.75 15.05
C LYS A 164 2.98 18.40 15.73
N ARG A 165 2.96 17.40 16.61
CA ARG A 165 1.77 17.02 17.40
C ARG A 165 1.27 18.16 18.29
N LYS A 166 2.15 18.86 19.00
CA LYS A 166 1.78 20.06 19.80
C LYS A 166 1.17 21.15 18.93
N ARG A 167 1.64 21.33 17.69
CA ARG A 167 1.04 22.29 16.76
C ARG A 167 -0.40 21.90 16.39
N VAL A 168 -0.69 20.61 16.19
CA VAL A 168 -2.06 20.11 15.97
C VAL A 168 -2.93 20.39 17.20
N LEU A 169 -2.48 20.01 18.39
CA LEU A 169 -3.22 20.21 19.64
C LEU A 169 -3.56 21.68 19.88
N ARG A 170 -2.62 22.59 19.63
CA ARG A 170 -2.86 24.05 19.73
C ARG A 170 -3.86 24.56 18.70
N ARG A 171 -3.80 24.07 17.44
CA ARG A 171 -4.73 24.49 16.37
C ARG A 171 -6.15 23.99 16.60
N LEU A 172 -6.31 22.81 17.19
CA LEU A 172 -7.61 22.22 17.51
C LEU A 172 -8.17 22.69 18.87
N GLY A 173 -7.38 23.41 19.67
CA GLY A 173 -7.80 23.97 20.96
C GLY A 173 -7.74 23.00 22.13
N TYR A 174 -6.89 21.96 22.06
CA TYR A 174 -6.64 21.03 23.17
C TYR A 174 -5.68 21.61 24.21
N CYS A 175 -4.82 22.53 23.79
CA CYS A 175 -3.95 23.30 24.67
C CYS A 175 -3.73 24.73 24.14
N THR A 176 -3.35 25.63 25.04
CA THR A 176 -2.99 27.01 24.70
C THR A 176 -1.63 27.08 24.00
N LEU A 177 -1.28 28.26 23.47
CA LEU A 177 0.05 28.51 22.89
C LEU A 177 1.20 28.27 23.86
N SER A 178 0.94 28.43 25.17
CA SER A 178 1.88 28.17 26.27
C SER A 178 1.82 26.72 26.78
N ASP A 179 1.19 25.81 26.04
CA ASP A 179 1.03 24.39 26.37
C ASP A 179 0.26 24.09 27.66
N VAL A 180 -0.60 25.02 28.08
CA VAL A 180 -1.55 24.78 29.17
C VAL A 180 -2.74 24.01 28.63
N ILE A 181 -3.10 22.89 29.26
CA ILE A 181 -4.20 22.02 28.83
C ILE A 181 -5.56 22.71 28.99
N GLU A 182 -6.36 22.65 27.94
CA GLU A 182 -7.73 23.19 27.88
C GLU A 182 -8.75 22.10 28.20
N MET A 183 -10.04 22.47 28.28
CA MET A 183 -11.12 21.51 28.54
C MET A 183 -11.14 20.35 27.54
N LYS A 184 -11.01 20.62 26.22
CA LYS A 184 -10.89 19.56 25.20
C LYS A 184 -9.74 18.59 25.50
N GLY A 185 -8.59 19.12 25.91
CA GLY A 185 -7.43 18.33 26.32
C GLY A 185 -7.73 17.39 27.47
N ARG A 186 -8.37 17.89 28.53
CA ARG A 186 -8.74 17.09 29.70
C ARG A 186 -9.70 15.96 29.35
N ILE A 187 -10.67 16.23 28.49
CA ILE A 187 -11.62 15.21 28.04
C ILE A 187 -10.95 14.14 27.20
N ALA A 188 -10.05 14.52 26.28
CA ALA A 188 -9.29 13.55 25.52
C ALA A 188 -8.43 12.63 26.39
N CYS A 189 -7.93 13.11 27.54
CA CYS A 189 -7.17 12.28 28.47
C CYS A 189 -7.98 11.14 29.12
N GLU A 190 -9.32 11.19 29.09
CA GLU A 190 -10.18 10.10 29.58
C GLU A 190 -10.35 8.98 28.55
N LEU A 191 -10.00 9.24 27.28
CA LEU A 191 -10.11 8.29 26.18
C LEU A 191 -8.76 7.59 26.01
N SER A 192 -8.75 6.27 25.95
CA SER A 192 -7.52 5.48 25.76
C SER A 192 -7.68 4.29 24.81
N SER A 193 -8.92 3.90 24.53
CA SER A 193 -9.24 2.69 23.77
C SER A 193 -9.68 2.95 22.32
N ALA A 194 -9.63 4.22 21.87
CA ALA A 194 -10.03 4.69 20.56
C ALA A 194 -9.33 6.03 20.22
N ASP A 195 -9.47 6.54 18.99
CA ASP A 195 -8.91 7.83 18.58
C ASP A 195 -9.50 8.98 19.45
N GLU A 196 -8.66 9.52 20.33
CA GLU A 196 -9.08 10.45 21.36
C GLU A 196 -9.45 11.83 20.79
N LEU A 197 -8.76 12.24 19.71
CA LEU A 197 -9.00 13.53 19.07
C LEU A 197 -10.36 13.52 18.38
N LEU A 198 -10.61 12.53 17.53
CA LEU A 198 -11.86 12.47 16.77
C LEU A 198 -13.08 12.31 17.69
N LEU A 199 -13.03 11.41 18.68
CA LEU A 199 -14.12 11.27 19.64
C LEU A 199 -14.40 12.57 20.40
N THR A 200 -13.35 13.25 20.86
CA THR A 200 -13.51 14.52 21.57
C THR A 200 -14.10 15.60 20.66
N GLU A 201 -13.67 15.69 19.39
CA GLU A 201 -14.27 16.61 18.42
C GLU A 201 -15.76 16.29 18.20
N LEU A 202 -16.14 15.02 18.08
CA LEU A 202 -17.55 14.63 17.91
C LEU A 202 -18.41 15.04 19.12
N ILE A 203 -17.88 14.93 20.35
CA ILE A 203 -18.57 15.37 21.57
C ILE A 203 -18.72 16.90 21.58
N PHE A 204 -17.62 17.65 21.39
CA PHE A 204 -17.63 19.11 21.48
C PHE A 204 -18.40 19.80 20.36
N ASN A 205 -18.50 19.17 19.18
CA ASN A 205 -19.34 19.66 18.09
C ASN A 205 -20.79 19.13 18.17
N GLY A 206 -21.16 18.46 19.26
CA GLY A 206 -22.54 18.09 19.57
C GLY A 206 -23.12 16.98 18.69
N VAL A 207 -22.29 16.18 18.01
CA VAL A 207 -22.76 15.08 17.14
C VAL A 207 -23.59 14.10 17.96
N PHE A 208 -23.12 13.70 19.13
CA PHE A 208 -23.83 12.77 20.01
C PHE A 208 -25.11 13.35 20.62
N ASN A 209 -25.33 14.66 20.62
CA ASN A 209 -26.52 15.26 21.25
C ASN A 209 -27.80 14.84 20.53
N ASN A 210 -27.76 14.76 19.20
CA ASN A 210 -28.91 14.45 18.35
C ASN A 210 -29.11 12.95 18.10
N LEU A 211 -28.21 12.10 18.61
CA LEU A 211 -28.27 10.65 18.43
C LEU A 211 -29.05 9.98 19.55
N SER A 212 -29.69 8.86 19.24
CA SER A 212 -30.18 7.92 20.26
C SER A 212 -29.01 7.17 20.93
N ALA A 213 -29.29 6.44 22.02
CA ALA A 213 -28.28 5.61 22.67
C ALA A 213 -27.78 4.49 21.72
N GLU A 214 -28.69 3.88 20.97
CA GLU A 214 -28.41 2.84 19.97
C GLU A 214 -27.55 3.38 18.82
N GLN A 215 -27.90 4.57 18.30
CA GLN A 215 -27.11 5.24 17.26
C GLN A 215 -25.73 5.65 17.76
N SER A 216 -25.62 6.06 19.02
CA SER A 216 -24.34 6.40 19.65
C SER A 216 -23.43 5.17 19.76
N ALA A 217 -23.98 4.02 20.18
CA ALA A 217 -23.26 2.75 20.19
C ALA A 217 -22.81 2.34 18.77
N ALA A 218 -23.69 2.46 17.78
CA ALA A 218 -23.38 2.17 16.39
C ALA A 218 -22.24 3.06 15.86
N LEU A 219 -22.26 4.37 16.13
CA LEU A 219 -21.19 5.28 15.74
C LEU A 219 -19.84 4.93 16.37
N VAL A 220 -19.83 4.64 17.68
CA VAL A 220 -18.60 4.31 18.40
C VAL A 220 -18.00 2.98 17.92
N SER A 221 -18.80 2.07 17.37
CA SER A 221 -18.30 0.81 16.80
C SER A 221 -17.27 1.03 15.68
N CYS A 222 -17.36 2.16 14.95
CA CYS A 222 -16.41 2.53 13.89
C CYS A 222 -14.97 2.73 14.41
N PHE A 223 -14.78 2.97 15.71
CA PHE A 223 -13.47 3.22 16.31
C PHE A 223 -12.77 1.94 16.79
N VAL A 224 -13.50 0.84 16.92
CA VAL A 224 -12.99 -0.42 17.50
C VAL A 224 -13.05 -1.60 16.53
N CYS A 225 -13.68 -1.41 15.37
CA CYS A 225 -13.79 -2.42 14.32
C CYS A 225 -12.54 -2.43 13.44
N ASP A 226 -11.75 -3.50 13.55
CA ASP A 226 -10.55 -3.70 12.73
C ASP A 226 -10.83 -4.59 11.49
N GLU A 227 -12.04 -5.13 11.34
CA GLU A 227 -12.37 -6.11 10.30
C GLU A 227 -12.81 -5.44 9.00
N ASN A 228 -12.27 -5.92 7.89
CA ASN A 228 -12.76 -5.60 6.55
C ASN A 228 -13.83 -6.62 6.17
N SER A 229 -15.01 -6.15 5.76
CA SER A 229 -16.02 -7.02 5.15
C SER A 229 -15.84 -7.05 3.64
N THR A 230 -16.13 -8.20 3.04
CA THR A 230 -16.23 -8.33 1.58
C THR A 230 -17.60 -7.89 1.06
N GLN A 231 -18.60 -7.78 1.95
CA GLN A 231 -19.91 -7.26 1.65
C GLN A 231 -19.93 -5.74 1.79
N THR A 232 -20.49 -5.06 0.79
CA THR A 232 -20.81 -3.64 0.92
C THR A 232 -21.96 -3.51 1.92
N SER A 233 -21.67 -3.25 3.19
CA SER A 233 -22.71 -2.94 4.16
C SER A 233 -23.41 -1.66 3.69
N ALA A 234 -24.65 -1.81 3.22
CA ALA A 234 -25.48 -0.66 2.91
C ALA A 234 -25.92 -0.05 4.24
N THR A 235 -25.08 0.82 4.80
CA THR A 235 -25.41 1.59 6.01
C THR A 235 -26.81 2.16 5.84
N GLY A 236 -27.71 1.82 6.77
CA GLY A 236 -29.10 2.23 6.71
C GLY A 236 -29.23 3.76 6.59
N GLU A 237 -30.32 4.25 5.98
CA GLU A 237 -30.53 5.71 5.79
C GLU A 237 -30.37 6.50 7.10
N GLU A 238 -30.76 5.89 8.22
CA GLU A 238 -30.63 6.43 9.58
C GLU A 238 -29.17 6.72 9.99
N LEU A 239 -28.21 5.90 9.55
CA LEU A 239 -26.81 5.98 9.98
C LEU A 239 -25.90 6.67 8.96
N ARG A 240 -26.33 6.82 7.70
CA ARG A 240 -25.55 7.50 6.65
C ARG A 240 -25.18 8.93 7.01
N GLY A 241 -26.12 9.67 7.59
CA GLY A 241 -25.88 11.05 8.03
C GLY A 241 -24.79 11.12 9.11
N VAL A 242 -24.83 10.16 10.05
CA VAL A 242 -23.88 10.07 11.16
C VAL A 242 -22.48 9.69 10.67
N LEU A 243 -22.41 8.69 9.78
CA LEU A 243 -21.14 8.27 9.17
C LEU A 243 -20.49 9.41 8.37
N ARG A 244 -21.28 10.17 7.62
CA ARG A 244 -20.79 11.34 6.88
C ARG A 244 -20.20 12.40 7.83
N GLN A 245 -20.86 12.69 8.95
CA GLN A 245 -20.33 13.62 9.95
C GLN A 245 -19.00 13.12 10.52
N LEU A 246 -18.89 11.84 10.88
CA LEU A 246 -17.64 11.25 11.36
C LEU A 246 -16.51 11.43 10.34
N GLN A 247 -16.76 11.09 9.08
CA GLN A 247 -15.76 11.22 8.01
C GLN A 247 -15.36 12.68 7.77
N GLU A 248 -16.29 13.63 7.87
CA GLU A 248 -16.00 15.06 7.73
C GLU A 248 -15.07 15.56 8.85
N TYR A 249 -15.33 15.19 10.11
CA TYR A 249 -14.45 15.54 11.23
C TYR A 249 -13.10 14.83 11.13
N ALA A 250 -13.06 13.57 10.69
CA ALA A 250 -11.81 12.85 10.46
C ALA A 250 -10.96 13.55 9.39
N ARG A 251 -11.55 13.93 8.25
CA ARG A 251 -10.85 14.71 7.21
C ARG A 251 -10.37 16.07 7.72
N ARG A 252 -11.14 16.73 8.59
CA ARG A 252 -10.73 18.01 9.18
C ARG A 252 -9.48 17.84 10.06
N ILE A 253 -9.44 16.81 10.91
CA ILE A 253 -8.27 16.50 11.75
C ILE A 253 -7.06 16.12 10.88
N ALA A 254 -7.26 15.31 9.85
CA ALA A 254 -6.22 14.94 8.90
C ALA A 254 -5.61 16.17 8.22
N LYS A 255 -6.44 17.09 7.69
CA LYS A 255 -5.96 18.34 7.07
C LYS A 255 -5.17 19.21 8.04
N VAL A 256 -5.65 19.38 9.27
CA VAL A 256 -4.92 20.15 10.30
C VAL A 256 -3.58 19.49 10.65
N SER A 257 -3.51 18.16 10.61
CA SER A 257 -2.31 17.36 10.83
C SER A 257 -1.28 17.50 9.69
N ILE A 258 -1.75 17.42 8.45
CA ILE A 258 -0.93 17.59 7.24
C ILE A 258 -0.33 19.00 7.20
N ASP A 259 -1.14 20.04 7.42
CA ASP A 259 -0.68 21.43 7.54
C ASP A 259 0.36 21.63 8.66
N ALA A 260 0.26 20.84 9.74
CA ALA A 260 1.22 20.83 10.84
C ALA A 260 2.52 20.08 10.50
N LYS A 261 2.66 19.59 9.25
CA LYS A 261 3.77 18.79 8.72
C LYS A 261 3.88 17.39 9.34
N MET A 262 2.77 16.84 9.85
CA MET A 262 2.71 15.42 10.19
C MET A 262 2.75 14.59 8.92
N ASP A 263 3.38 13.42 8.98
CA ASP A 263 3.35 12.45 7.91
C ASP A 263 2.07 11.62 8.08
N LEU A 264 1.02 12.02 7.36
CA LEU A 264 -0.32 11.45 7.47
C LEU A 264 -1.00 11.55 6.11
N ASP A 265 -1.54 10.44 5.63
CA ASP A 265 -2.43 10.42 4.47
C ASP A 265 -3.89 10.61 4.90
N GLU A 266 -4.61 11.50 4.20
CA GLU A 266 -6.00 11.84 4.55
C GLU A 266 -6.92 10.63 4.40
N ASP A 267 -6.82 9.89 3.29
CA ASP A 267 -7.72 8.79 2.99
C ASP A 267 -7.39 7.56 3.85
N GLU A 268 -6.12 7.32 4.17
CA GLU A 268 -5.70 6.31 5.14
C GLU A 268 -6.26 6.61 6.53
N TYR A 269 -6.17 7.86 7.01
CA TYR A 269 -6.68 8.23 8.33
C TYR A 269 -8.20 8.05 8.41
N VAL A 270 -8.96 8.49 7.40
CA VAL A 270 -10.41 8.27 7.35
C VAL A 270 -10.74 6.78 7.24
N GLY A 271 -9.95 6.03 6.47
CA GLY A 271 -10.11 4.58 6.27
C GLY A 271 -9.90 3.73 7.52
N LYS A 272 -9.29 4.28 8.58
CA LYS A 272 -9.18 3.60 9.90
C LYS A 272 -10.54 3.37 10.55
N PHE A 273 -11.53 4.20 10.26
CA PHE A 273 -12.85 4.14 10.90
C PHE A 273 -13.81 3.28 10.09
N LYS A 274 -13.89 1.99 10.42
CA LYS A 274 -14.64 1.00 9.64
C LYS A 274 -16.11 0.93 10.05
N CYS A 275 -17.01 1.24 9.12
CA CYS A 275 -18.46 1.15 9.33
C CYS A 275 -19.03 -0.28 9.15
N THR A 276 -18.18 -1.29 9.01
CA THR A 276 -18.56 -2.69 8.74
C THR A 276 -19.63 -3.23 9.70
N LEU A 277 -19.44 -3.00 11.00
CA LEU A 277 -20.31 -3.52 12.05
C LEU A 277 -21.34 -2.50 12.55
N MET A 278 -21.47 -1.35 11.89
CA MET A 278 -22.31 -0.25 12.36
C MET A 278 -23.79 -0.65 12.44
N ASP A 279 -24.34 -1.27 11.38
CA ASP A 279 -25.73 -1.76 11.36
C ASP A 279 -25.93 -2.96 12.30
N VAL A 280 -24.92 -3.83 12.43
CA VAL A 280 -24.92 -5.00 13.34
C VAL A 280 -25.06 -4.54 14.79
N VAL A 281 -24.29 -3.52 15.18
CA VAL A 281 -24.34 -2.93 16.52
C VAL A 281 -25.66 -2.20 16.75
N LEU A 282 -26.19 -1.50 15.76
CA LEU A 282 -27.51 -0.87 15.87
C LEU A 282 -28.62 -1.90 16.08
N ALA A 283 -28.64 -2.98 15.29
CA ALA A 283 -29.63 -4.04 15.42
C ALA A 283 -29.52 -4.76 16.78
N TRP A 284 -28.28 -4.96 17.26
CA TRP A 284 -28.05 -5.49 18.60
C TRP A 284 -28.54 -4.54 19.70
N ALA A 285 -28.27 -3.24 19.61
CA ALA A 285 -28.76 -2.28 20.61
C ALA A 285 -30.30 -2.18 20.61
N LYS A 286 -30.95 -2.38 19.45
CA LYS A 286 -32.43 -2.47 19.30
C LYS A 286 -33.04 -3.81 19.75
N GLY A 287 -32.24 -4.78 20.20
CA GLY A 287 -32.72 -6.03 20.80
C GLY A 287 -32.75 -7.28 19.89
N ALA A 288 -32.15 -7.25 18.70
CA ALA A 288 -32.09 -8.42 17.79
C ALA A 288 -31.36 -9.64 18.42
N SER A 289 -31.71 -10.88 18.09
CA SER A 289 -30.96 -12.03 18.63
C SER A 289 -29.54 -12.13 18.07
N PHE A 290 -28.62 -12.82 18.77
CA PHE A 290 -27.24 -12.98 18.30
C PHE A 290 -27.20 -13.67 16.92
N LEU A 291 -28.07 -14.67 16.72
CA LEU A 291 -28.22 -15.35 15.44
C LEU A 291 -28.68 -14.42 14.31
N GLN A 292 -29.51 -13.42 14.59
CA GLN A 292 -29.95 -12.46 13.58
C GLN A 292 -28.80 -11.55 13.15
N ILE A 293 -28.02 -11.03 14.09
CA ILE A 293 -26.91 -10.12 13.76
C ILE A 293 -25.76 -10.85 13.04
N CYS A 294 -25.53 -12.14 13.33
CA CYS A 294 -24.55 -12.95 12.58
C CYS A 294 -24.96 -13.18 11.12
N LYS A 295 -26.26 -13.10 10.79
CA LYS A 295 -26.73 -13.21 9.40
C LYS A 295 -26.61 -11.89 8.62
N MET A 296 -26.40 -10.77 9.30
CA MET A 296 -26.30 -9.44 8.67
C MET A 296 -24.91 -9.14 8.12
N THR A 297 -23.90 -9.92 8.49
CA THR A 297 -22.50 -9.68 8.14
C THR A 297 -21.78 -11.00 7.85
N ASP A 298 -20.74 -10.95 7.05
CA ASP A 298 -19.79 -12.04 6.79
C ASP A 298 -18.66 -12.12 7.85
N VAL A 299 -18.62 -11.20 8.81
CA VAL A 299 -17.63 -11.19 9.88
C VAL A 299 -17.87 -12.33 10.87
N PHE A 300 -16.80 -13.05 11.23
CA PHE A 300 -16.85 -14.14 12.20
C PHE A 300 -17.41 -13.71 13.57
N GLU A 301 -18.16 -14.60 14.22
CA GLU A 301 -18.88 -14.35 15.46
C GLU A 301 -17.94 -13.92 16.60
N GLY A 302 -16.74 -14.51 16.65
CA GLY A 302 -15.71 -14.13 17.63
C GLY A 302 -15.23 -12.68 17.48
N SER A 303 -15.12 -12.19 16.24
CA SER A 303 -14.77 -10.79 15.96
C SER A 303 -15.90 -9.84 16.31
N ILE A 304 -17.16 -10.23 16.10
CA ILE A 304 -18.33 -9.46 16.57
C ILE A 304 -18.30 -9.31 18.09
N ILE A 305 -18.10 -10.41 18.84
CA ILE A 305 -18.03 -10.37 20.32
C ILE A 305 -16.86 -9.50 20.79
N ARG A 306 -15.69 -9.61 20.15
CA ARG A 306 -14.52 -8.78 20.48
C ARG A 306 -14.80 -7.28 20.24
N CYS A 307 -15.44 -6.95 19.12
CA CYS A 307 -15.85 -5.58 18.81
C CYS A 307 -16.80 -5.02 19.88
N MET A 308 -17.84 -5.77 20.25
CA MET A 308 -18.82 -5.36 21.28
C MET A 308 -18.17 -5.14 22.66
N ARG A 309 -17.20 -5.97 23.05
CA ARG A 309 -16.47 -5.79 24.31
C ARG A 309 -15.59 -4.54 24.30
N ARG A 310 -14.88 -4.27 23.20
CA ARG A 310 -14.08 -3.04 23.06
C ARG A 310 -14.96 -1.80 22.99
N LEU A 311 -16.08 -1.89 22.28
CA LEU A 311 -17.10 -0.82 22.22
C LEU A 311 -17.60 -0.45 23.61
N GLU A 312 -17.88 -1.44 24.45
CA GLU A 312 -18.33 -1.22 25.82
C GLU A 312 -17.30 -0.48 26.67
N GLU A 313 -16.01 -0.80 26.52
CA GLU A 313 -14.91 -0.08 27.18
C GLU A 313 -14.82 1.38 26.70
N VAL A 314 -14.91 1.64 25.39
CA VAL A 314 -14.92 3.01 24.87
C VAL A 314 -16.13 3.79 25.37
N LEU A 315 -17.31 3.17 25.46
CA LEU A 315 -18.50 3.82 26.01
C LEU A 315 -18.35 4.16 27.50
N ARG A 316 -17.66 3.33 28.30
CA ARG A 316 -17.33 3.67 29.70
C ARG A 316 -16.43 4.90 29.79
N GLN A 317 -15.42 4.97 28.94
CA GLN A 317 -14.53 6.13 28.85
C GLN A 317 -15.31 7.38 28.42
N LEU A 318 -16.25 7.24 27.49
CA LEU A 318 -17.16 8.32 27.08
C LEU A 318 -18.12 8.77 28.20
N CYS A 319 -18.62 7.87 29.05
CA CYS A 319 -19.36 8.24 30.26
C CYS A 319 -18.51 9.11 31.19
N GLN A 320 -17.27 8.71 31.46
CA GLN A 320 -16.37 9.45 32.33
C GLN A 320 -16.01 10.83 31.74
N ALA A 321 -15.77 10.87 30.42
CA ALA A 321 -15.60 12.10 29.67
C ALA A 321 -16.83 13.04 29.79
N ALA A 322 -18.04 12.53 29.57
CA ALA A 322 -19.28 13.32 29.67
C ALA A 322 -19.50 13.86 31.09
N LYS A 323 -19.21 13.05 32.11
CA LYS A 323 -19.24 13.45 33.52
C LYS A 323 -18.26 14.58 33.82
N ASN A 324 -17.05 14.52 33.30
CA ASN A 324 -16.04 15.57 33.46
C ASN A 324 -16.40 16.87 32.72
N ILE A 325 -17.15 16.79 31.62
CA ILE A 325 -17.73 17.97 30.93
C ILE A 325 -18.85 18.59 31.78
N GLY A 326 -19.51 17.80 32.63
CA GLY A 326 -20.73 18.19 33.35
C GLY A 326 -21.99 18.05 32.49
N ASN A 327 -21.95 17.22 31.44
CA ASN A 327 -23.11 16.96 30.59
C ASN A 327 -23.78 15.63 31.01
N THR A 328 -24.77 15.74 31.89
CA THR A 328 -25.52 14.60 32.43
C THR A 328 -26.33 13.86 31.36
N ASP A 329 -26.78 14.55 30.31
CA ASP A 329 -27.57 13.93 29.24
C ASP A 329 -26.71 12.98 28.41
N LEU A 330 -25.48 13.38 28.09
CA LEU A 330 -24.51 12.51 27.41
C LEU A 330 -24.07 11.36 28.32
N GLU A 331 -23.83 11.61 29.62
CA GLU A 331 -23.50 10.56 30.58
C GLU A 331 -24.60 9.48 30.64
N ASN A 332 -25.86 9.89 30.76
CA ASN A 332 -27.00 8.97 30.76
C ASN A 332 -27.12 8.23 29.42
N LYS A 333 -26.94 8.92 28.29
CA LYS A 333 -27.01 8.32 26.96
C LYS A 333 -25.97 7.23 26.75
N PHE A 334 -24.71 7.48 27.13
CA PHE A 334 -23.66 6.48 27.04
C PHE A 334 -23.86 5.34 28.04
N SER A 335 -24.37 5.64 29.24
CA SER A 335 -24.73 4.62 30.25
C SER A 335 -25.82 3.69 29.74
N ASP A 336 -26.85 4.24 29.09
CA ASP A 336 -27.94 3.45 28.52
C ASP A 336 -27.49 2.63 27.31
N ALA A 337 -26.61 3.18 26.46
CA ALA A 337 -25.97 2.44 25.39
C ALA A 337 -25.21 1.20 25.92
N ILE A 338 -24.47 1.34 27.03
CA ILE A 338 -23.77 0.22 27.68
C ILE A 338 -24.77 -0.85 28.15
N LYS A 339 -25.88 -0.45 28.77
CA LYS A 339 -26.92 -1.40 29.23
C LYS A 339 -27.54 -2.18 28.06
N MET A 340 -27.81 -1.51 26.94
CA MET A 340 -28.37 -2.14 25.74
C MET A 340 -27.41 -3.15 25.11
N LEU A 341 -26.10 -2.88 25.15
CA LEU A 341 -25.08 -3.80 24.63
C LEU A 341 -24.90 -5.05 25.51
N LYS A 342 -25.00 -4.89 26.84
CA LYS A 342 -24.74 -5.94 27.84
C LYS A 342 -25.88 -6.96 27.96
N ARG A 343 -25.95 -7.88 27.01
CA ARG A 343 -26.90 -9.01 27.08
C ARG A 343 -26.31 -10.31 26.53
N ASP A 344 -26.91 -11.41 26.97
CA ASP A 344 -26.70 -12.76 26.47
C ASP A 344 -25.21 -13.18 26.36
N ILE A 345 -24.90 -13.95 25.33
CA ILE A 345 -23.61 -14.62 25.09
C ILE A 345 -22.41 -13.67 24.94
N VAL A 346 -22.65 -12.41 24.56
CA VAL A 346 -21.58 -11.43 24.27
C VAL A 346 -20.81 -11.07 25.54
N PHE A 347 -21.49 -11.07 26.70
CA PHE A 347 -20.93 -10.68 28.00
C PHE A 347 -20.96 -11.81 29.03
N ALA A 348 -21.19 -13.05 28.61
CA ALA A 348 -21.04 -14.21 29.49
C ALA A 348 -19.60 -14.28 30.03
N ALA A 349 -19.46 -14.38 31.34
CA ALA A 349 -18.18 -14.70 31.97
C ALA A 349 -17.82 -16.15 31.64
N SER A 350 -16.52 -16.42 31.42
CA SER A 350 -16.02 -17.79 31.34
C SER A 350 -16.41 -18.53 32.63
N LEU A 351 -16.80 -19.81 32.51
CA LEU A 351 -17.15 -20.70 33.64
C LEU A 351 -16.02 -20.90 34.66
N TYR A 352 -14.82 -20.38 34.40
CA TYR A 352 -13.63 -20.47 35.25
C TYR A 352 -13.34 -19.21 36.08
N MET A 353 -14.34 -18.36 36.32
CA MET A 353 -14.24 -17.26 37.30
C MET A 353 -15.12 -17.50 38.53
#